data_AF-A0A4Y2PM40-F1
#
_entry.id   AF-A0A4Y2PM40-F1
#
_cell.length_a   1.000
_cell.length_b   1.000
_cell.length_c   1.000
_cell.angle_alpha   90.00
_cell.angle_beta   90.00
_cell.angle_gamma   90.00
#
_symmetry.space_group_name_H-M   'P 1'
#
loop_
_entity.id
_entity.type
_entity.pdbx_description
1 polymer ?
#
loop_
_entity_poly.entity_id
_entity_poly.type
_entity_poly.pdbx_seq_one_letter_code
_entity_poly.pdbx_strand_id
1 'polypeptide(L)'
;MLPDKSCPEEGRSPRHQTKIQELSILAEKVGCTYTQLTIAWCLKNENVQCVLVGASTLEQLYEHIHAIQLIPRLTTGLINEIEKILDNKPIRMPLQR
;
A
#
# COMPACT_ATOMS: atom_id res chain seq x y z
N MET A 1 -13.15 23.29 14.31
CA MET A 1 -12.77 23.03 12.91
C MET A 1 -11.26 23.15 12.81
N LEU A 2 -10.54 22.08 13.14
CA LEU A 2 -9.10 22.05 12.93
C LEU A 2 -8.87 21.88 11.42
N PRO A 3 -8.02 22.69 10.80
CA PRO A 3 -7.68 22.49 9.40
C PRO A 3 -7.03 21.10 9.28
N ASP A 4 -7.59 20.28 8.40
CA ASP A 4 -7.03 18.99 8.02
C ASP A 4 -5.65 19.23 7.43
N LYS A 5 -4.64 19.08 8.28
CA LYS A 5 -3.27 18.93 7.81
C LYS A 5 -3.19 17.50 7.30
N SER A 6 -3.59 17.29 6.05
CA SER A 6 -2.90 16.32 5.20
C SER A 6 -1.41 16.54 5.47
N CYS A 7 -0.75 15.52 6.05
CA CYS A 7 0.65 15.63 6.45
C CYS A 7 1.42 16.24 5.27
N PRO A 8 1.97 17.46 5.41
CA PRO A 8 2.84 17.99 4.36
C PRO A 8 4.01 17.01 4.28
N GLU A 9 4.22 16.46 3.09
CA GLU A 9 5.27 15.48 2.77
C GLU A 9 6.65 16.14 2.86
N GLU A 10 7.03 16.61 4.04
CA GLU A 10 8.31 17.25 4.32
C GLU A 10 9.36 16.14 4.53
N GLY A 11 10.04 15.75 3.46
CA GLY A 11 11.24 14.88 3.53
C GLY A 11 11.26 13.64 2.64
N ARG A 12 10.39 13.49 1.64
CA ARG A 12 10.46 12.33 0.72
C ARG A 12 11.52 12.55 -0.37
N SER A 13 12.59 11.75 -0.37
CA SER A 13 13.57 11.76 -1.47
C SER A 13 12.86 11.59 -2.82
N PRO A 14 13.28 12.28 -3.90
CA PRO A 14 12.55 12.34 -5.18
C PRO A 14 12.28 10.96 -5.81
N ARG A 15 13.14 9.97 -5.53
CA ARG A 15 12.98 8.58 -5.96
C ARG A 15 11.71 7.90 -5.42
N HIS A 16 11.25 8.27 -4.21
CA HIS A 16 10.05 7.69 -3.62
C HIS A 16 8.78 8.21 -4.30
N GLN A 17 8.79 9.47 -4.75
CA GLN A 17 7.64 10.08 -5.41
C GLN A 17 7.31 9.39 -6.74
N THR A 18 8.34 9.03 -7.52
CA THR A 18 8.18 8.29 -8.79
C THR A 18 7.54 6.92 -8.57
N LYS A 19 8.02 6.15 -7.58
CA LYS A 19 7.46 4.83 -7.26
C LYS A 19 5.99 4.91 -6.82
N ILE A 20 5.64 5.94 -6.06
CA ILE A 20 4.25 6.19 -5.64
C ILE A 20 3.37 6.48 -6.85
N GLN A 21 3.83 7.28 -7.81
CA GLN A 21 3.08 7.56 -9.04
C GLN A 21 2.86 6.28 -9.86
N GLU A 22 3.88 5.43 -10.02
CA GLU A 22 3.76 4.16 -10.72
C GLU A 22 2.76 3.21 -10.04
N LEU A 23 2.77 3.13 -8.70
CA LEU A 23 1.80 2.35 -7.93
C LEU A 23 0.38 2.91 -8.05
N SER A 24 0.22 4.23 -8.07
CA SER A 24 -1.08 4.86 -8.30
C SER A 24 -1.66 4.48 -9.67
N ILE A 25 -0.84 4.53 -10.73
CA ILE A 25 -1.25 4.10 -12.08
C ILE A 25 -1.65 2.61 -12.08
N LEU A 26 -0.91 1.77 -11.35
CA LEU A 26 -1.27 0.36 -11.21
C LEU A 26 -2.59 0.16 -10.47
N ALA A 27 -2.83 0.94 -9.41
CA ALA A 27 -4.08 0.90 -8.65
C ALA A 27 -5.29 1.28 -9.53
N GLU A 28 -5.15 2.33 -10.35
CA GLU A 28 -6.18 2.75 -11.31
C GLU A 28 -6.51 1.64 -12.32
N LYS A 29 -5.49 0.92 -12.84
CA LYS A 29 -5.71 -0.22 -13.75
C LYS A 29 -6.52 -1.36 -13.12
N VAL A 30 -6.41 -1.53 -11.80
CA VAL A 30 -7.14 -2.55 -11.04
C VAL A 30 -8.53 -2.03 -10.61
N GLY A 31 -8.75 -0.71 -10.69
CA GLY A 31 -9.98 -0.03 -10.29
C GLY A 31 -10.08 0.18 -8.79
N CYS A 32 -8.97 0.53 -8.14
CA CYS A 32 -8.91 0.81 -6.71
C CYS A 32 -8.04 2.04 -6.43
N THR A 33 -8.15 2.62 -5.23
CA THR A 33 -7.25 3.69 -4.82
C THR A 33 -5.88 3.15 -4.44
N TYR A 34 -4.85 4.00 -4.50
CA TYR A 34 -3.51 3.66 -4.02
C TYR A 34 -3.53 3.14 -2.58
N THR A 35 -4.31 3.79 -1.71
CA THR A 35 -4.44 3.41 -0.30
C THR A 35 -5.05 2.03 -0.13
N GLN A 36 -6.11 1.73 -0.87
CA GLN A 36 -6.73 0.41 -0.89
C GLN A 36 -5.76 -0.67 -1.38
N LEU A 37 -5.01 -0.38 -2.44
CA LEU A 37 -4.00 -1.30 -2.95
C LEU A 37 -2.94 -1.62 -1.89
N THR A 38 -2.45 -0.60 -1.18
CA THR A 38 -1.39 -0.76 -0.18
C THR A 38 -1.85 -1.59 1.01
N ILE A 39 -3.06 -1.32 1.53
CA ILE A 39 -3.64 -2.07 2.66
C ILE A 39 -3.89 -3.53 2.26
N ALA A 40 -4.48 -3.75 1.09
CA ALA A 40 -4.75 -5.10 0.59
C ALA A 40 -3.46 -5.89 0.34
N TRP A 41 -2.41 -5.23 -0.16
CA TRP A 41 -1.09 -5.83 -0.35
C TRP A 41 -0.45 -6.26 0.97
N CYS A 42 -0.52 -5.42 2.01
CA CYS A 42 -0.07 -5.79 3.36
C CYS A 42 -0.82 -7.03 3.89
N LEU A 43 -2.14 -7.07 3.73
CA LEU A 43 -2.98 -8.19 4.18
C LEU A 43 -2.79 -9.47 3.36
N LYS A 44 -2.22 -9.38 2.14
CA LYS A 44 -1.97 -10.54 1.29
C LYS A 44 -0.81 -11.41 1.79
N ASN A 45 0.09 -10.85 2.60
CA ASN A 45 1.21 -11.58 3.18
C ASN A 45 0.71 -12.46 4.34
N GLU A 46 0.87 -13.78 4.22
CA GLU A 46 0.42 -14.76 5.22
C GLU A 46 1.05 -14.56 6.62
N ASN A 47 2.19 -13.86 6.70
CA ASN A 47 2.85 -13.55 7.97
C ASN A 47 2.25 -12.33 8.68
N VAL A 48 1.35 -11.60 8.03
CA VAL A 48 0.69 -10.41 8.57
C VAL A 48 -0.68 -10.81 9.10
N GLN A 49 -0.88 -10.67 10.42
CA GLN A 49 -2.15 -11.02 11.07
C GLN A 49 -3.12 -9.84 11.15
N CYS A 50 -2.59 -8.62 11.27
CA CYS A 50 -3.39 -7.40 11.33
C CYS A 50 -2.66 -6.23 10.68
N VAL A 51 -3.43 -5.28 10.16
CA VAL A 51 -2.93 -4.01 9.64
C VAL A 51 -3.61 -2.89 10.42
N LEU A 52 -2.81 -2.07 11.10
CA LEU A 52 -3.29 -0.89 11.80
C LEU A 52 -3.45 0.25 10.80
N VAL A 53 -4.67 0.78 10.68
CA VAL A 53 -4.98 1.92 9.82
C VAL A 53 -5.35 3.14 10.66
N GLY A 54 -4.80 4.30 10.29
CA GLY A 54 -5.24 5.60 10.80
C GLY A 54 -6.03 6.33 9.72
N ALA A 55 -7.15 6.96 10.10
CA ALA A 55 -7.98 7.75 9.21
C ALA A 55 -8.37 9.05 9.93
N SER A 56 -8.29 10.18 9.22
CA SER A 56 -8.67 11.49 9.75
C SER A 56 -10.16 11.78 9.55
N THR A 57 -10.77 11.15 8.55
CA THR A 57 -12.19 11.28 8.23
C THR A 57 -12.87 9.92 8.13
N LEU A 58 -14.21 9.93 8.24
CA LEU A 58 -15.01 8.71 8.07
C LEU A 58 -14.90 8.15 6.65
N GLU A 59 -14.85 9.00 5.63
CA GLU A 59 -14.70 8.57 4.23
C GLU A 59 -13.41 7.79 4.01
N GLN A 60 -12.28 8.28 4.56
CA GLN A 60 -11.00 7.57 4.53
C GLN A 60 -11.10 6.22 5.27
N LEU A 61 -11.78 6.18 6.42
CA LEU A 61 -11.97 4.94 7.16
C LEU A 61 -12.74 3.91 6.34
N TYR A 62 -13.85 4.32 5.70
CA TYR A 62 -14.62 3.44 4.82
C TYR A 62 -13.79 2.97 3.63
N GLU A 63 -13.05 3.88 2.99
CA GLU A 63 -12.13 3.55 1.89
C GLU A 63 -11.11 2.48 2.30
N HIS A 64 -10.47 2.64 3.47
CA HIS A 64 -9.50 1.69 4.02
C HIS A 64 -10.13 0.32 4.31
N ILE A 65 -11.34 0.29 4.86
CA ILE A 65 -12.07 -0.96 5.14
C ILE A 65 -12.44 -1.68 3.83
N HIS A 66 -12.84 -0.93 2.79
CA HIS A 66 -13.17 -1.50 1.48
C HIS A 66 -11.97 -2.17 0.79
N ALA A 67 -10.74 -1.86 1.19
CA ALA A 67 -9.53 -2.53 0.71
C ALA A 67 -9.56 -4.05 0.89
N ILE A 68 -10.25 -4.56 1.92
CA ILE A 68 -10.38 -5.99 2.19
C ILE A 68 -10.98 -6.75 1.00
N GLN A 69 -11.90 -6.11 0.26
CA GLN A 69 -12.53 -6.70 -0.92
C GLN A 69 -11.57 -6.88 -2.10
N LEU A 70 -10.40 -6.21 -2.07
CA LEU A 70 -9.38 -6.28 -3.11
C LEU A 70 -8.42 -7.48 -2.93
N ILE A 71 -8.29 -8.04 -1.73
CA ILE A 71 -7.40 -9.16 -1.41
C ILE A 71 -7.56 -10.36 -2.38
N PRO A 72 -8.78 -10.82 -2.73
CA PRO A 72 -8.93 -11.91 -3.71
C PRO A 72 -8.56 -11.51 -5.14
N ARG A 73 -8.60 -10.21 -5.47
CA ARG A 73 -8.23 -9.67 -6.79
C ARG A 73 -6.72 -9.49 -6.97
N LEU A 74 -5.94 -9.48 -5.88
CA LEU A 74 -4.48 -9.44 -5.91
C LEU A 74 -3.91 -10.80 -6.37
N THR A 75 -3.75 -10.92 -7.68
CA THR A 75 -3.08 -12.06 -8.32
C THR A 75 -1.57 -12.00 -8.13
N THR A 76 -0.91 -13.14 -8.28
CA THR A 76 0.56 -13.23 -8.23
C THR A 76 1.23 -12.30 -9.25
N GLY A 77 0.62 -12.10 -10.42
CA GLY A 77 1.10 -11.16 -11.43
C GLY A 77 1.11 -9.71 -10.94
N LEU A 78 0.01 -9.25 -10.32
CA LEU A 78 -0.06 -7.90 -9.75
C LEU A 78 0.93 -7.71 -8.60
N ILE A 79 1.08 -8.72 -7.74
CA ILE A 79 2.05 -8.68 -6.64
C ILE A 79 3.47 -8.54 -7.19
N ASN A 80 3.82 -9.29 -8.24
CA ASN A 80 5.13 -9.19 -8.88
C ASN A 80 5.39 -7.82 -9.50
N GLU A 81 4.38 -7.20 -10.12
CA GLU A 81 4.47 -5.82 -10.63
C GLU A 81 4.71 -4.82 -9.49
N ILE A 82 4.00 -4.94 -8.36
CA ILE A 82 4.22 -4.10 -7.17
C ILE A 82 5.65 -4.27 -6.65
N GLU A 83 6.13 -5.51 -6.51
CA GLU A 83 7.50 -5.82 -6.05
C GLU A 83 8.56 -5.23 -6.98
N LYS A 84 8.32 -5.26 -8.30
CA LYS A 84 9.22 -4.69 -9.31
C LYS A 84 9.30 -3.16 -9.23
N ILE A 85 8.18 -2.49 -8.98
CA ILE A 85 8.14 -1.02 -8.78
C ILE A 85 8.87 -0.65 -7.48
N LEU A 86 8.61 -1.38 -6.40
CA LEU A 86 9.19 -1.10 -5.10
C LEU A 86 10.68 -1.42 -5.03
N ASP A 87 11.14 -2.49 -5.66
CA ASP A 87 12.55 -2.92 -5.77
C ASP A 87 13.33 -2.76 -4.45
N ASN A 88 12.71 -3.19 -3.34
CA ASN A 88 13.31 -3.08 -2.00
C ASN A 88 13.35 -4.40 -1.22
N LYS A 89 13.09 -5.52 -1.90
CA LYS A 89 12.83 -6.81 -1.26
C LYS A 89 13.94 -7.14 -0.25
N PRO A 90 13.59 -7.35 1.03
CA PRO A 90 14.58 -7.52 2.08
C PRO A 90 15.36 -8.83 1.90
N ILE A 91 16.68 -8.76 2.04
CA ILE A 91 17.53 -9.93 2.13
C ILE A 91 17.35 -10.52 3.53
N ARG A 92 16.66 -11.66 3.62
CA ARG A 92 16.59 -12.40 4.89
C ARG A 92 17.90 -13.16 5.06
N MET A 93 18.64 -12.87 6.14
CA MET A 93 19.77 -13.72 6.51
C MET A 93 19.26 -15.12 6.82
N PRO A 94 19.96 -16.17 6.36
CA PRO A 94 19.61 -17.53 6.75
C PRO A 94 19.77 -17.64 8.27
N LEU A 95 18.74 -18.17 8.93
CA LEU A 95 18.81 -18.54 10.34
C LEU A 95 19.92 -19.58 10.48
N GLN A 96 21.08 -19.19 11.02
CA GLN A 96 22.06 -20.15 11.53
C GLN A 96 21.39 -20.89 12.69
N ARG A 97 21.05 -22.16 12.45
CA ARG A 97 20.65 -23.10 13.50
C ARG A 97 21.86 -23.86 14.00
#